data_AF-A0A3D4LL34-F1
#
_entry.id   AF-A0A3D4LL34-F1
#
_cell.length_a   1.000
_cell.length_b   1.000
_cell.length_c   1.000
_cell.angle_alpha   90.00
_cell.angle_beta   90.00
_cell.angle_gamma   90.00
#
_symmetry.space_group_name_H-M   'P 1'
#
loop_
_entity.id
_entity.type
_entity.pdbx_description
1 polymer ?
#
loop_
_entity_poly.entity_id
_entity_poly.type
_entity_poly.pdbx_seq_one_letter_code
_entity_poly.pdbx_strand_id
1 'polypeptide(L)' 'MNYVMSFVIGGLICVVGQIIIDTFKKNNAYLLVFLVVTGAILGFFGVYDKLVEIGHSGATVPLLGFGNSLAKGAMEEAA' A
#
# COMPACT_ATOMS: atom_id res chain seq x y z
N MET A 1 17.07 -9.00 -3.64
CA MET A 1 15.73 -9.37 -3.14
C MET A 1 15.88 -9.98 -1.76
N ASN A 2 15.31 -9.33 -0.74
CA ASN A 2 15.22 -9.88 0.60
C ASN A 2 13.82 -10.48 0.81
N TYR A 3 13.67 -11.79 0.59
CA TYR A 3 12.38 -12.49 0.69
C TYR A 3 11.77 -12.41 2.09
N VAL A 4 12.60 -12.37 3.14
CA VAL A 4 12.14 -12.25 4.52
C VAL A 4 11.48 -10.89 4.74
N MET A 5 12.10 -9.82 4.27
CA MET A 5 11.53 -8.48 4.36
C MET A 5 10.26 -8.32 3.51
N SER A 6 10.22 -8.91 2.33
CA SER A 6 8.98 -8.96 1.53
C SER A 6 7.84 -9.65 2.28
N PHE A 7 8.11 -10.79 2.92
CA PHE A 7 7.11 -11.50 3.70
C PHE A 7 6.65 -10.69 4.91
N VAL A 8 7.58 -10.11 5.67
CA VAL A 8 7.28 -9.34 6.88
C VAL A 8 6.47 -8.08 6.55
N ILE A 9 6.90 -7.27 5.58
CA ILE A 9 6.20 -6.02 5.24
C ILE A 9 4.83 -6.32 4.62
N GLY A 10 4.75 -7.27 3.70
CA GLY A 10 3.46 -7.69 3.12
C GLY A 10 2.51 -8.24 4.18
N GLY A 11 3.02 -9.09 5.09
CA GLY A 11 2.26 -9.64 6.21
C GLY A 11 1.75 -8.56 7.16
N LEU A 12 2.59 -7.58 7.52
CA LEU A 12 2.19 -6.45 8.38
C LEU A 12 1.09 -5.61 7.72
N ILE A 13 1.20 -5.33 6.41
CA ILE A 13 0.14 -4.63 5.66
C ILE A 13 -1.18 -5.41 5.71
N CYS A 14 -1.14 -6.73 5.53
CA CYS A 14 -2.32 -7.59 5.62
C CYS A 14 -2.94 -7.58 7.03
N VAL A 15 -2.12 -7.63 8.09
CA VAL A 15 -2.59 -7.57 9.48
C VAL A 15 -3.29 -6.24 9.75
N VAL A 16 -2.72 -5.11 9.29
CA VAL A 16 -3.37 -3.80 9.40
C VAL A 16 -4.72 -3.80 8.67
N GLY A 17 -4.78 -4.36 7.46
CA GLY A 17 -6.02 -4.51 6.70
C GLY A 17 -7.08 -5.33 7.44
N GLN A 18 -6.68 -6.46 8.03
CA GLN A 18 -7.56 -7.31 8.84
C GLN A 18 -8.10 -6.57 10.08
N ILE A 19 -7.25 -5.85 10.81
CA ILE A 19 -7.68 -5.04 11.97
C ILE A 19 -8.73 -4.00 11.57
N ILE A 20 -8.55 -3.34 10.42
CA ILE A 20 -9.53 -2.36 9.92
C ILE A 20 -10.86 -3.04 9.58
N ILE A 21 -10.83 -4.21 8.92
CA ILE A 21 -12.06 -4.99 8.63
C ILE A 21 -12.79 -5.34 9.92
N ASP A 22 -12.07 -5.90 10.88
CA ASP A 22 -12.65 -6.42 12.12
C ASP A 22 -13.20 -5.31 13.02
N THR A 23 -12.55 -4.14 13.02
CA THR A 23 -12.95 -2.98 13.81
C THR A 23 -14.13 -2.25 13.19
N PHE A 24 -14.07 -1.95 11.89
CA PHE A 24 -15.08 -1.09 11.27
C PHE A 24 -16.31 -1.85 10.78
N LYS A 25 -16.20 -3.17 10.49
CA LYS A 25 -17.29 -4.05 10.00
C LYS A 25 -18.16 -3.41 8.91
N LYS A 26 -17.59 -2.51 8.11
CA LYS A 26 -18.26 -1.84 6.98
C LYS A 26 -18.10 -2.67 5.71
N ASN A 27 -18.83 -2.32 4.65
CA ASN A 27 -18.66 -2.94 3.35
C ASN A 27 -17.18 -2.91 2.91
N ASN A 28 -16.65 -4.07 2.52
CA ASN A 28 -15.26 -4.25 2.11
C ASN A 28 -14.82 -3.29 0.99
N ALA A 29 -15.76 -2.82 0.16
CA ALA A 29 -15.49 -1.83 -0.88
C ALA A 29 -14.83 -0.55 -0.31
N TYR A 30 -15.23 -0.10 0.89
CA TYR A 30 -14.64 1.08 1.52
C TYR A 30 -13.19 0.86 1.93
N LEU A 31 -12.84 -0.34 2.40
CA LEU A 31 -11.46 -0.67 2.75
C LEU A 31 -10.56 -0.64 1.51
N LEU A 32 -11.04 -1.23 0.40
CA LEU A 32 -10.26 -1.27 -0.85
C LEU A 32 -9.89 0.14 -1.30
N VAL A 33 -10.87 1.04 -1.37
CA VAL A 33 -10.65 2.44 -1.73
C VAL A 33 -9.75 3.14 -0.72
N PHE A 34 -9.97 2.92 0.57
CA PHE A 34 -9.15 3.52 1.64
C PHE A 34 -7.67 3.13 1.50
N LEU A 35 -7.36 1.86 1.24
CA LEU A 35 -5.98 1.38 1.08
C LEU A 35 -5.32 1.98 -0.16
N VAL A 36 -6.03 2.08 -1.29
CA VAL A 36 -5.49 2.69 -2.52
C VAL A 36 -5.21 4.17 -2.31
N VAL A 37 -6.17 4.92 -1.75
CA VAL A 37 -6.03 6.36 -1.49
C VAL A 37 -4.90 6.62 -0.48
N THR A 38 -4.83 5.83 0.60
CA THR A 38 -3.74 5.93 1.58
C THR A 38 -2.39 5.66 0.93
N GLY A 39 -2.31 4.69 0.02
CA GLY A 39 -1.09 4.36 -0.74
C GLY A 39 -0.62 5.53 -1.60
N ALA A 40 -1.54 6.17 -2.32
CA ALA A 40 -1.26 7.36 -3.10
C ALA A 40 -0.78 8.55 -2.23
N ILE A 41 -1.44 8.80 -1.10
CA ILE A 41 -1.06 9.87 -0.16
C ILE A 41 0.32 9.62 0.44
N LEU A 42 0.58 8.41 0.93
CA LEU A 42 1.89 8.04 1.48
C LEU A 42 2.99 8.11 0.41
N GLY A 43 2.64 7.77 -0.83
CA GLY A 43 3.49 7.91 -2.01
C GLY A 43 3.87 9.36 -2.30
N PHE A 44 2.89 10.25 -2.29
CA PHE A 44 3.09 11.70 -2.48
C PHE A 44 4.07 12.30 -1.45
N PHE A 45 4.00 11.89 -0.18
CA PHE A 45 4.95 12.31 0.85
C PHE A 45 6.30 11.58 0.81
N GLY A 46 6.51 10.66 -0.14
CA GLY A 46 7.73 9.84 -0.24
C GLY A 46 7.90 8.80 0.87
N VAL A 47 6.93 8.66 1.77
CA VAL A 47 6.96 7.69 2.87
C VAL A 47 6.79 6.28 2.32
N TYR A 48 5.89 6.11 1.35
CA TYR A 48 5.63 4.79 0.75
C TYR A 48 6.81 4.28 -0.06
N ASP A 49 7.59 5.17 -0.67
CA ASP A 49 8.76 4.78 -1.44
C ASP A 49 9.88 4.20 -0.58
N LYS A 50 10.09 4.78 0.61
CA LYS A 50 10.99 4.18 1.61
C LYS A 50 10.50 2.81 2.08
N LEU A 51 9.17 2.65 2.20
CA LEU A 51 8.58 1.35 2.52
C LEU A 51 8.79 0.34 1.39
N VAL A 52 8.75 0.77 0.13
CA VAL A 52 9.04 -0.06 -1.05
C VAL A 52 10.51 -0.48 -1.10
N GLU A 53 11.43 0.40 -0.74
CA GLU A 53 12.87 0.09 -0.68
C GLU A 53 13.15 -1.03 0.33
N ILE A 54 12.50 -0.98 1.50
CA ILE A 54 12.68 -1.94 2.60
C ILE A 54 11.90 -3.23 2.36
N GLY A 55 10.63 -3.11 1.92
CA GLY A 55 9.68 -4.22 1.80
C GLY A 55 9.64 -4.87 0.42
N HIS A 56 10.29 -4.30 -0.59
CA HIS A 56 10.31 -4.80 -1.97
C HIS A 56 8.90 -5.21 -2.46
N SER A 57 8.75 -6.44 -2.96
CA SER A 57 7.47 -7.00 -3.40
C SER A 57 6.40 -7.04 -2.31
N GLY A 58 6.79 -7.10 -1.03
CA GLY A 58 5.87 -7.04 0.10
C GLY A 58 5.13 -5.71 0.21
N ALA A 59 5.75 -4.62 -0.24
CA ALA A 59 5.13 -3.30 -0.26
C ALA A 59 4.49 -2.96 -1.62
N THR A 60 4.99 -3.49 -2.74
CA THR A 60 4.45 -3.14 -4.06
C THR A 60 3.21 -3.93 -4.47
N VAL A 61 3.05 -5.17 -4.01
CA VAL A 61 1.93 -6.05 -4.38
C VAL A 61 0.59 -5.68 -3.69
N PRO A 62 0.55 -5.24 -2.41
CA PRO A 62 -0.70 -4.84 -1.78
C PRO A 62 -1.37 -3.60 -2.41
N LEU A 63 -2.65 -3.36 -2.08
CA LEU A 63 -3.45 -2.22 -2.58
C LEU A 63 -2.83 -0.85 -2.33
N LEU A 64 -2.10 -0.69 -1.21
CA LEU A 64 -1.35 0.52 -0.93
C LEU A 64 -0.24 0.76 -1.99
N GLY A 65 0.45 -0.31 -2.41
CA GLY A 65 1.48 -0.26 -3.45
C GLY A 65 0.90 0.01 -4.82
N PHE A 66 -0.27 -0.57 -5.12
CA PHE A 66 -1.04 -0.22 -6.30
C PHE A 66 -1.39 1.27 -6.32
N GLY A 67 -1.87 1.83 -5.21
CA GLY A 67 -2.18 3.26 -5.09
C GLY A 67 -0.98 4.18 -5.32
N ASN A 68 0.18 3.86 -4.74
CA ASN A 68 1.42 4.60 -4.97
C ASN A 68 1.83 4.59 -6.46
N SER A 69 1.88 3.40 -7.06
CA SER A 69 2.28 3.23 -8.46
C SER A 69 1.30 3.90 -9.44
N LEU A 70 0.00 3.80 -9.18
CA LEU A 70 -1.03 4.44 -9.99
C LEU A 70 -0.90 5.97 -9.96
N ALA A 71 -0.72 6.55 -8.77
CA ALA A 71 -0.57 7.99 -8.61
C ALA A 71 0.69 8.50 -9.31
N LYS A 72 1.82 7.79 -9.18
CA LYS A 72 3.06 8.12 -9.88
C LYS A 72 2.91 8.10 -11.40
N GLY A 73 2.35 7.02 -11.94
CA GLY A 73 2.14 6.92 -13.40
C GLY A 73 1.21 8.02 -13.92
N ALA A 74 0.16 8.36 -13.18
CA ALA A 74 -0.73 9.46 -13.55
C ALA A 74 -0.05 10.84 -13.51
N MET A 75 0.84 11.08 -12.54
CA MET A 75 1.61 12.32 -12.45
C MET A 75 2.67 12.43 -13.54
N GLU A 76 3.30 11.32 -13.91
CA GLU A 76 4.31 11.26 -14.98
C GLU A 76 3.70 11.57 -16.35
N GLU A 77 2.52 11.03 -16.65
CA GLU A 77 1.81 11.33 -17.90
C GLU A 77 1.28 12.78 -17.97
N ALA A 78 1.00 13.39 -16.82
CA ALA A 78 0.46 14.74 -16.73
C ALA A 78 1.53 15.85 -16.75
N ALA A 79 2.81 15.50 -16.64
CA ALA A 79 3.95 16.42 -16.60
C ALA A 79 4.46 16.76 -18.01
#